data_AF-A0A7V5LRK3-F1
#
_entry.id   AF-A0A7V5LRK3-F1
#
_cell.length_a   1.000
_cell.length_b   1.000
_cell.length_c   1.000
_cell.angle_alpha   90.00
_cell.angle_beta   90.00
_cell.angle_gamma   90.00
#
_symmetry.space_group_name_H-M   'P 1'
#
loop_
_entity.id
_entity.type
_entity.pdbx_description
1 polymer ?
#
loop_
_entity_poly.entity_id
_entity_poly.type
_entity_poly.pdbx_seq_one_letter_code
_entity_poly.pdbx_strand_id
1 'polypeptide(L)'
;MKMTNIDRARKIKMILMDVDGTLTDGTILVFPNGEELKSYHVRDGMGILMAQLVGLKTGLITGKSSRALDKRAAKLKMTEVHQGILDKKKILEEICQRHQLTP
;
A
#
# COMPACT_ATOMS: atom_id res chain seq x y z
N MET A 1 5.77 11.80 -29.59
CA MET A 1 6.78 11.77 -28.50
C MET A 1 6.28 10.83 -27.42
N LYS A 2 7.09 9.89 -26.93
CA LYS A 2 6.66 8.96 -25.86
C LYS A 2 6.57 9.71 -24.52
N MET A 3 5.54 9.42 -23.74
CA MET A 3 5.33 10.02 -22.42
C MET A 3 6.43 9.60 -21.45
N THR A 4 7.00 10.54 -20.68
CA THR A 4 8.07 10.23 -19.71
C THR A 4 7.50 9.71 -18.39
N ASN A 5 8.36 9.16 -17.52
CA ASN A 5 7.95 8.76 -16.17
C ASN A 5 7.49 9.97 -15.32
N ILE A 6 8.08 11.14 -15.53
CA ILE A 6 7.66 12.38 -14.84
C ILE A 6 6.24 12.77 -15.29
N ASP A 7 5.95 12.67 -16.58
CA ASP A 7 4.62 12.97 -17.12
C ASP A 7 3.56 11.98 -16.61
N ARG A 8 3.92 10.71 -16.42
CA ARG A 8 3.05 9.71 -15.78
C ARG A 8 2.80 10.04 -14.31
N ALA A 9 3.87 10.32 -13.55
CA ALA A 9 3.78 10.61 -12.11
C ALA A 9 2.90 11.83 -11.81
N ARG A 10 2.96 12.87 -12.64
CA ARG A 10 2.11 14.09 -12.50
C ARG A 10 0.60 13.82 -12.55
N LYS A 11 0.17 12.71 -13.16
CA LYS A 11 -1.25 12.34 -13.29
C LYS A 11 -1.76 11.52 -12.12
N ILE A 12 -0.87 11.01 -11.26
CA ILE A 12 -1.24 10.12 -10.16
C ILE A 12 -2.07 10.88 -9.12
N LYS A 13 -3.14 10.22 -8.65
CA LYS A 13 -4.02 10.71 -7.57
C LYS A 13 -4.04 9.77 -6.35
N MET A 14 -3.57 8.54 -6.53
CA MET A 14 -3.55 7.52 -5.50
C MET A 14 -2.31 6.64 -5.66
N ILE A 15 -1.71 6.24 -4.54
CA ILE A 15 -0.63 5.25 -4.48
C ILE A 15 -1.14 4.02 -3.73
N LEU A 16 -1.22 2.88 -4.41
CA LEU A 16 -1.52 1.59 -3.83
C LEU A 16 -0.25 0.73 -3.83
N MET A 17 0.06 0.12 -2.69
CA MET A 17 1.30 -0.62 -2.49
C MET A 17 1.02 -2.08 -2.16
N ASP A 18 1.94 -2.97 -2.52
CA ASP A 18 2.05 -4.25 -1.82
C ASP A 18 2.68 -4.04 -0.44
N VAL A 19 2.74 -5.10 0.35
CA VAL A 19 3.32 -5.08 1.70
C VAL A 19 4.64 -5.83 1.70
N ASP A 20 4.59 -7.16 1.57
CA ASP A 20 5.77 -8.01 1.70
C ASP A 20 6.68 -7.86 0.48
N GLY A 21 7.90 -7.36 0.68
CA GLY A 21 8.85 -7.03 -0.39
C GLY A 21 8.64 -5.65 -1.03
N THR A 22 7.71 -4.84 -0.51
CA THR A 22 7.53 -3.42 -0.92
C THR A 22 7.61 -2.47 0.27
N LEU A 23 6.71 -2.61 1.24
CA LEU A 23 6.76 -1.85 2.51
C LEU A 23 7.61 -2.55 3.58
N THR A 24 7.98 -3.80 3.32
CA THR A 24 8.96 -4.59 4.07
C THR A 24 10.04 -5.07 3.12
N ASP A 25 11.14 -5.58 3.66
CA ASP A 25 12.20 -6.22 2.88
C ASP A 25 11.85 -7.64 2.39
N GLY A 26 10.62 -8.11 2.65
CA GLY A 26 10.15 -9.45 2.31
C GLY A 26 10.48 -10.52 3.35
N THR A 27 11.19 -10.17 4.43
CA THR A 27 11.48 -11.10 5.52
C THR A 27 10.23 -11.32 6.37
N ILE A 28 9.95 -12.58 6.69
CA ILE A 28 8.88 -12.98 7.60
C ILE A 28 9.51 -13.80 8.72
N LEU A 29 9.50 -13.24 9.93
CA LEU A 29 9.94 -13.94 11.12
C LEU A 29 8.74 -14.65 11.73
N VAL A 30 8.81 -15.97 11.85
CA VAL A 30 7.76 -16.82 12.42
C VAL A 30 8.22 -17.32 13.78
N PHE A 31 7.46 -17.02 14.83
CA PHE A 31 7.75 -17.49 16.18
C PHE A 31 7.21 -18.92 16.41
N PRO A 32 7.70 -19.66 17.42
CA PRO A 32 7.24 -21.03 17.70
C PRO A 32 5.73 -21.16 17.99
N ASN A 33 5.08 -20.09 18.44
CA ASN A 33 3.63 -20.03 18.65
C ASN A 33 2.83 -19.74 17.37
N GLY A 34 3.49 -19.59 16.22
CA GLY A 34 2.88 -19.28 14.93
C GLY A 34 2.66 -17.78 14.66
N GLU A 35 3.05 -16.89 15.58
CA GLU A 35 2.96 -15.44 15.32
C GLU A 35 4.00 -15.00 14.28
N GLU A 36 3.60 -14.10 13.38
CA GLU A 36 4.51 -13.48 12.40
C GLU A 36 4.88 -12.05 12.83
N LEU A 37 6.17 -11.70 12.72
CA LEU A 37 6.65 -10.33 12.85
C LEU A 37 6.98 -9.73 11.48
N LYS A 38 6.56 -8.47 11.28
CA LYS A 38 6.89 -7.66 10.12
C LYS A 38 7.64 -6.40 10.56
N SER A 39 8.77 -6.13 9.91
CA SER A 39 9.53 -4.89 10.04
C SER A 39 9.10 -3.92 8.94
N TYR A 40 9.01 -2.62 9.29
CA TYR A 40 8.69 -1.56 8.34
C TYR A 40 9.72 -0.45 8.45
N HIS A 41 10.01 0.20 7.33
CA HIS A 41 10.97 1.29 7.33
C HIS A 41 10.34 2.63 7.71
N VAL A 42 11.05 3.42 8.53
CA VAL A 42 10.53 4.71 9.03
C VAL A 42 10.47 5.75 7.90
N ARG A 43 11.43 5.74 6.96
CA ARG A 43 11.44 6.70 5.83
C ARG A 43 10.23 6.51 4.92
N ASP A 44 9.74 5.29 4.76
CA ASP A 44 8.56 5.02 3.94
C ASP A 44 7.31 5.63 4.58
N GLY A 45 7.22 5.59 5.92
CA GLY A 45 6.18 6.30 6.66
C GLY A 45 6.20 7.81 6.41
N MET A 46 7.38 8.41 6.33
CA MET A 46 7.52 9.83 5.96
C MET A 46 7.11 10.07 4.50
N GLY A 47 7.51 9.20 3.57
CA GLY A 47 7.11 9.29 2.16
C GLY A 47 5.60 9.25 1.98
N ILE A 48 4.92 8.34 2.67
CA ILE A 48 3.46 8.21 2.68
C ILE A 48 2.80 9.47 3.25
N LEU A 49 3.33 9.99 4.35
CA LEU A 49 2.85 11.25 4.92
C LEU A 49 3.00 12.42 3.94
N MET A 50 4.16 12.56 3.30
CA MET A 50 4.41 13.63 2.32
C MET A 50 3.47 13.52 1.11
N ALA A 51 3.22 12.31 0.61
CA ALA A 51 2.26 12.07 -0.47
C ALA A 51 0.84 12.52 -0.06
N GLN A 52 0.41 12.22 1.16
CA GLN A 52 -0.88 12.65 1.69
C GLN A 52 -0.98 14.17 1.85
N LEU A 53 0.10 14.84 2.29
CA LEU A 53 0.14 16.29 2.44
C LEU A 53 -0.05 17.03 1.12
N VAL A 54 0.33 16.43 0.00
CA VAL A 54 0.09 16.98 -1.35
C VAL A 54 -1.22 16.46 -2.00
N GLY A 55 -2.09 15.84 -1.21
CA GLY A 55 -3.43 15.42 -1.62
C GLY A 55 -3.51 14.05 -2.31
N LEU A 56 -2.44 13.25 -2.32
CA LEU A 56 -2.50 11.89 -2.83
C LEU A 56 -3.17 10.97 -1.81
N LYS A 57 -4.08 10.12 -2.28
CA LYS A 57 -4.62 9.02 -1.48
C LYS A 57 -3.59 7.90 -1.39
N THR A 58 -3.54 7.19 -0.27
CA THR A 58 -2.60 6.08 -0.07
C THR A 58 -3.32 4.85 0.46
N GLY A 59 -2.84 3.67 0.06
CA GLY A 59 -3.42 2.41 0.46
C GLY A 59 -2.55 1.21 0.12
N LEU A 60 -3.07 0.02 0.41
CA LEU A 60 -2.40 -1.24 0.15
C LEU A 60 -3.36 -2.35 -0.27
N ILE A 61 -2.82 -3.29 -1.05
CA ILE A 61 -3.47 -4.54 -1.41
C ILE A 61 -2.46 -5.68 -1.24
N THR A 62 -2.73 -6.59 -0.31
CA THR A 62 -1.83 -7.71 -0.02
C THR A 62 -2.59 -9.03 0.10
N GLY A 63 -1.89 -10.13 -0.24
CA GLY A 63 -2.43 -11.48 -0.11
C GLY A 63 -2.37 -12.03 1.31
N LYS A 64 -1.56 -11.44 2.19
CA LYS A 64 -1.48 -11.84 3.60
C LYS A 64 -2.36 -10.95 4.48
N SER A 65 -2.74 -11.47 5.66
CA SER A 65 -3.49 -10.71 6.66
C SER A 65 -2.73 -10.73 7.98
N SER A 66 -2.62 -9.57 8.64
CA SER A 66 -2.07 -9.52 10.00
C SER A 66 -2.59 -8.32 10.80
N ARG A 67 -2.80 -8.53 12.09
CA ARG A 67 -3.20 -7.45 13.02
C ARG A 67 -2.13 -6.36 13.14
N ALA A 68 -0.87 -6.70 12.90
CA ALA A 68 0.23 -5.73 12.88
C ALA A 68 0.08 -4.74 11.72
N LEU A 69 -0.35 -5.22 10.55
CA LEU A 69 -0.58 -4.40 9.37
C LEU A 69 -1.77 -3.44 9.58
N ASP A 70 -2.86 -3.89 10.22
CA ASP A 70 -3.99 -3.01 10.58
C ASP A 70 -3.52 -1.80 11.38
N LYS A 71 -2.74 -2.04 12.44
CA LYS A 71 -2.22 -0.96 13.29
C LYS A 71 -1.30 -0.03 12.53
N ARG A 72 -0.45 -0.58 11.64
CA ARG A 72 0.48 0.21 10.82
C ARG A 72 -0.29 1.10 9.83
N ALA A 73 -1.24 0.54 9.10
CA ALA A 73 -2.05 1.27 8.13
C ALA A 73 -2.91 2.35 8.79
N ALA A 74 -3.50 2.06 9.95
CA ALA A 74 -4.23 3.04 10.76
C ALA A 74 -3.33 4.19 11.23
N LYS A 75 -2.13 3.89 11.73
CA LYS A 75 -1.15 4.92 12.13
C LYS A 75 -0.74 5.83 10.96
N LEU A 76 -0.66 5.27 9.76
CA LEU A 76 -0.35 6.01 8.53
C LEU A 76 -1.59 6.61 7.85
N LYS A 77 -2.78 6.44 8.42
CA LYS A 77 -4.06 6.96 7.91
C LYS A 77 -4.31 6.59 6.43
N MET A 78 -3.96 5.36 6.05
CA MET A 78 -4.25 4.85 4.71
C MET A 78 -5.76 4.70 4.51
N THR A 79 -6.25 5.06 3.33
CA THR A 79 -7.69 5.09 3.02
C THR A 79 -8.21 3.82 2.39
N GLU A 80 -7.33 2.99 1.82
CA GLU A 80 -7.68 1.68 1.23
C GLU A 80 -6.75 0.63 1.82
N VAL A 81 -7.28 -0.31 2.60
CA VAL A 81 -6.50 -1.37 3.27
C VAL A 81 -7.16 -2.70 2.99
N HIS A 82 -6.59 -3.45 2.05
CA HIS A 82 -7.15 -4.72 1.60
C HIS A 82 -6.15 -5.85 1.86
N GLN A 83 -6.53 -6.77 2.74
CA GLN A 83 -5.71 -7.90 3.18
C GLN A 83 -6.38 -9.22 2.80
N GLY A 84 -5.58 -10.28 2.68
CA GLY A 84 -6.10 -11.60 2.31
C GLY A 84 -6.59 -11.67 0.86
N ILE A 85 -6.10 -10.77 0.00
CA ILE A 85 -6.57 -10.64 -1.38
C ILE A 85 -5.70 -11.45 -2.33
N LEU A 86 -6.29 -12.49 -2.92
CA LEU A 86 -5.67 -13.27 -3.99
C LEU A 86 -5.78 -12.56 -5.35
N ASP A 87 -6.98 -12.09 -5.70
CA ASP A 87 -7.22 -11.33 -6.93
C ASP A 87 -7.06 -9.82 -6.67
N LYS A 88 -5.81 -9.36 -6.70
CA LYS A 88 -5.51 -7.93 -6.52
C LYS A 88 -6.06 -7.06 -7.66
N LYS A 89 -6.24 -7.63 -8.86
CA LYS A 89 -6.72 -6.90 -10.03
C LYS A 89 -8.18 -6.50 -9.84
N LYS A 90 -9.02 -7.44 -9.39
CA LYS A 90 -10.42 -7.15 -9.06
C LYS A 90 -10.53 -6.03 -8.02
N ILE A 91 -9.77 -6.11 -6.94
CA ILE A 91 -9.80 -5.07 -5.90
C ILE A 91 -9.31 -3.72 -6.41
N LEU A 92 -8.28 -3.70 -7.26
CA LEU A 92 -7.82 -2.47 -7.91
C LEU A 92 -8.93 -1.83 -8.76
N GLU A 93 -9.63 -2.63 -9.56
CA GLU A 93 -10.75 -2.15 -10.40
C GLU A 93 -11.88 -1.55 -9.54
N GLU A 94 -12.25 -2.21 -8.44
CA GLU A 94 -13.25 -1.70 -7.50
C GLU A 94 -12.81 -0.39 -6.82
N ILE A 95 -11.53 -0.26 -6.43
CA ILE A 95 -10.98 0.98 -5.88
C ILE A 95 -11.04 2.09 -6.93
N CYS A 96 -10.59 1.82 -8.16
CA CYS A 96 -10.64 2.76 -9.27
C CYS A 96 -12.07 3.26 -9.50
N GLN A 97 -13.06 2.39 -9.47
CA GLN A 97 -14.47 2.78 -9.58
C GLN A 97 -14.93 3.68 -8.42
N ARG A 98 -14.66 3.30 -7.16
CA ARG A 98 -15.05 4.09 -5.97
C ARG A 98 -14.45 5.50 -5.98
N HIS A 99 -13.22 5.66 -6.46
CA HIS A 99 -12.53 6.94 -6.50
C HIS A 99 -12.56 7.63 -7.87
N GLN A 100 -13.28 7.07 -8.85
CA GLN A 100 -13.38 7.60 -10.21
C GLN A 100 -12.00 7.80 -10.87
N LEU A 101 -11.12 6.82 -10.69
CA LEU A 101 -9.77 6.77 -11.22
C LEU A 101 -9.65 5.75 -12.35
N THR A 102 -8.66 5.95 -13.21
CA THR A 102 -8.22 4.95 -14.18
C THR A 102 -6.88 4.35 -13.74
N PRO A 103 -6.67 3.04 -13.95
CA PRO A 103 -5.38 2.39 -13.67
C PRO A 103 -4.25 2.88 -14.58
#